data_AF-A0A3D5BVR4-F1
#
_entry.id   AF-A0A3D5BVR4-F1
#
_cell.length_a   1.000
_cell.length_b   1.000
_cell.length_c   1.000
_cell.angle_alpha   90.00
_cell.angle_beta   90.00
_cell.angle_gamma   90.00
#
_symmetry.space_group_name_H-M   'P 1'
#
loop_
_entity.id
_entity.type
_entity.pdbx_description
1 polymer ?
#
loop_
_entity_poly.entity_id
_entity_poly.type
_entity_poly.pdbx_seq_one_letter_code
_entity_poly.pdbx_strand_id
1 'polypeptide(L)' 'MSTPRTAFLPALLFLVLACAVPDAPAQDFSSRHHRFRVTVVADGLAHPWALAFLPDGDVLVSEREGRLRGIRGGRLLP' A
#
# COMPACT_ATOMS: atom_id res chain seq x y z
N MET A 1 15.34 -45.90 12.54
CA MET A 1 14.54 -45.24 11.48
C MET A 1 13.32 -44.57 12.12
N SER A 2 13.41 -43.29 12.43
CA SER A 2 12.26 -42.47 12.88
C SER A 2 12.38 -41.11 12.20
N THR A 3 11.32 -40.73 11.50
CA THR A 3 11.31 -39.69 10.45
C THR A 3 11.28 -38.26 11.01
N PRO A 4 12.07 -37.30 10.47
CA PRO A 4 12.10 -35.89 10.88
C PRO A 4 10.93 -35.06 10.29
N ARG A 5 9.69 -35.55 10.39
CA ARG A 5 8.51 -34.86 9.79
C ARG A 5 7.87 -33.80 10.71
N THR A 6 8.18 -33.81 12.00
CA THR A 6 7.46 -33.01 13.03
C THR A 6 8.11 -31.66 13.37
N ALA A 7 9.40 -31.46 13.05
CA ALA A 7 10.12 -30.22 13.38
C ALA A 7 9.89 -29.07 12.36
N PHE A 8 9.37 -29.36 11.17
CA PHE A 8 9.15 -28.37 10.11
C PHE A 8 7.79 -27.65 10.18
N LEU A 9 6.81 -28.22 10.88
CA LEU A 9 5.45 -27.68 10.98
C LEU A 9 5.36 -26.33 11.73
N PRO A 10 6.04 -26.09 12.86
CA PRO A 10 5.94 -24.81 13.56
C PRO A 10 6.66 -23.69 12.82
N ALA A 11 7.78 -23.99 12.14
CA ALA A 11 8.51 -23.02 11.34
C ALA A 11 7.72 -22.58 10.10
N LEU A 12 7.02 -23.52 9.45
CA LEU A 12 6.13 -23.22 8.33
C LEU A 12 4.91 -22.41 8.78
N LEU A 13 4.32 -22.71 9.93
CA LEU A 13 3.21 -21.95 10.50
C LEU A 13 3.63 -20.51 10.84
N PHE A 14 4.83 -20.34 11.39
CA PHE A 14 5.39 -19.01 11.71
C PHE A 14 5.68 -18.19 10.44
N LEU A 15 6.21 -18.82 9.39
CA LEU A 15 6.44 -18.18 8.08
C LEU A 15 5.13 -17.73 7.42
N VAL A 16 4.07 -18.54 7.48
CA VAL A 16 2.75 -18.18 6.93
C VAL A 16 2.12 -17.01 7.69
N LEU A 17 2.24 -16.98 9.02
CA LEU A 17 1.71 -15.88 9.84
C LEU A 17 2.45 -14.55 9.58
N ALA A 18 3.75 -14.60 9.29
CA ALA A 18 4.56 -13.41 9.01
C ALA A 18 4.27 -12.77 7.64
N CYS A 19 3.68 -13.51 6.69
CA CYS A 19 3.34 -12.99 5.35
C CYS A 19 1.98 -12.28 5.28
N ALA A 20 1.17 -12.29 6.34
CA ALA A 20 -0.09 -11.56 6.38
C ALA A 20 0.16 -10.07 6.68
N VAL A 21 0.64 -9.32 5.69
CA VAL A 21 0.61 -7.85 5.76
C VAL A 21 -0.83 -7.43 5.47
N PRO A 22 -1.57 -6.87 6.44
CA PRO A 22 -2.90 -6.37 6.16
C PRO A 22 -2.78 -5.18 5.20
N ASP A 23 -3.48 -5.26 4.07
CA ASP A 23 -3.74 -4.08 3.24
C ASP A 23 -4.45 -3.03 4.10
N ALA A 24 -4.09 -1.76 3.94
CA ALA A 24 -4.71 -0.70 4.72
C ALA A 24 -6.23 -0.73 4.46
N PRO A 25 -7.08 -0.86 5.51
CA PRO A 25 -8.49 -1.08 5.30
C PRO A 25 -9.09 0.12 4.60
N ALA A 26 -9.70 -0.13 3.44
CA ALA A 26 -10.49 0.86 2.74
C ALA A 26 -11.64 1.30 3.66
N GLN A 27 -11.74 2.60 3.93
CA GLN A 27 -12.74 3.15 4.84
C GLN A 27 -13.94 3.64 4.02
N ASP A 28 -15.14 3.18 4.38
CA ASP A 28 -16.38 3.64 3.77
C ASP A 28 -16.88 4.91 4.47
N PHE A 29 -17.05 5.98 3.72
CA PHE A 29 -17.53 7.28 4.19
C PHE A 29 -18.87 7.63 3.52
N SER A 30 -19.66 8.46 4.21
CA SER A 30 -20.89 9.02 3.66
C SER A 30 -20.87 10.54 3.80
N SER A 31 -21.07 11.23 2.68
CA SER A 31 -21.43 12.65 2.66
C SER A 31 -22.96 12.81 2.66
N ARG A 32 -23.43 14.06 2.61
CA ARG A 32 -24.85 14.39 2.48
C ARG A 32 -25.48 13.84 1.19
N HIS A 33 -24.68 13.60 0.15
CA HIS A 33 -25.18 13.22 -1.18
C HIS A 33 -24.66 11.86 -1.67
N HIS A 34 -23.50 11.39 -1.19
CA HIS A 34 -22.87 10.18 -1.71
C HIS A 34 -22.19 9.34 -0.62
N ARG A 35 -22.16 8.03 -0.83
CA ARG A 35 -21.27 7.10 -0.13
C ARG A 35 -20.05 6.84 -1.00
N PHE A 36 -18.85 6.92 -0.43
CA PHE A 36 -17.60 6.68 -1.15
C PHE A 36 -16.62 5.91 -0.28
N ARG A 37 -15.75 5.14 -0.93
CA ARG A 37 -14.70 4.38 -0.29
C ARG A 37 -13.38 5.11 -0.46
N VAL A 38 -12.64 5.28 0.63
CA VAL A 38 -11.31 5.88 0.62
C VAL A 38 -10.28 4.78 0.78
N THR A 39 -9.33 4.75 -0.15
CA THR A 39 -8.18 3.84 -0.16
C THR A 39 -6.90 4.63 -0.26
N VAL A 40 -5.87 4.20 0.46
CA VAL A 40 -4.52 4.75 0.31
C VAL A 40 -3.96 4.28 -1.04
N VAL A 41 -3.56 5.23 -1.90
CA VAL A 41 -2.97 4.95 -3.21
C VAL A 41 -1.44 4.97 -3.20
N ALA A 42 -0.86 5.71 -2.26
CA ALA A 42 0.57 5.78 -1.96
C ALA A 42 0.75 6.36 -0.55
N ASP A 43 1.79 5.91 0.14
CA ASP A 43 2.24 6.42 1.44
C ASP A 43 3.70 6.88 1.38
N GLY A 44 4.24 7.40 2.49
CA GLY A 44 5.65 7.80 2.56
C GLY A 44 6.00 9.13 1.86
N LEU A 45 4.99 9.91 1.46
CA LEU A 45 5.14 11.27 0.96
C LEU A 45 5.39 12.25 2.11
N ALA A 46 6.27 13.22 1.91
CA ALA A 46 6.44 14.36 2.81
C ALA A 46 5.56 15.51 2.32
N HIS A 47 4.57 15.91 3.13
CA HIS A 47 3.68 17.05 2.88
C HIS A 47 3.26 17.21 1.39
N PRO A 48 2.52 16.24 0.82
CA PRO A 48 2.09 16.31 -0.58
C PRO A 48 1.23 17.55 -0.81
N TRP A 49 1.49 18.28 -1.90
CA TRP A 49 0.95 19.60 -2.18
C TRP A 49 -0.02 19.59 -3.36
N ALA A 50 0.40 19.07 -4.51
CA ALA A 50 -0.44 18.94 -5.69
C ALA A 50 -0.14 17.61 -6.43
N LEU A 51 -1.05 17.21 -7.31
CA LEU A 51 -0.89 16.03 -8.15
C LEU A 51 -1.39 16.24 -9.57
N ALA A 52 -0.84 15.46 -10.51
CA ALA A 52 -1.28 15.42 -11.89
C ALA A 52 -1.25 13.98 -12.41
N PHE A 53 -2.31 13.59 -13.12
CA PHE A 53 -2.37 12.32 -13.84
C PHE A 53 -1.67 12.45 -15.19
N LEU A 54 -0.86 11.44 -15.54
CA LEU A 54 -0.22 11.34 -16.84
C LEU A 54 -1.11 10.55 -17.82
N PRO A 55 -0.89 10.67 -19.13
CA PRO A 55 -1.69 9.99 -20.16
C PRO A 55 -1.66 8.45 -20.07
N ASP A 56 -0.62 7.88 -19.48
CA ASP A 56 -0.44 6.44 -19.25
C ASP A 56 -1.07 5.94 -17.94
N GLY A 57 -1.64 6.84 -17.13
CA GLY A 57 -2.26 6.52 -15.85
C GLY A 57 -1.33 6.65 -14.64
N ASP A 58 -0.05 7.01 -14.85
CA ASP A 58 0.85 7.35 -13.75
C ASP A 58 0.44 8.66 -13.07
N VAL A 59 0.97 8.92 -11.86
CA VAL A 59 0.71 10.16 -11.12
C VAL A 59 2.02 10.84 -10.75
N LEU A 60 2.10 12.15 -10.97
CA LEU A 60 3.12 13.01 -10.39
C LEU A 60 2.57 13.71 -9.16
N VAL A 61 3.35 13.76 -8.08
CA VAL A 61 3.02 14.44 -6.82
C VAL A 61 4.13 15.42 -6.49
N SER A 62 3.79 16.70 -6.31
CA SER A 62 4.72 17.68 -5.75
C SER A 62 4.64 17.67 -4.23
N GLU A 63 5.80 17.74 -3.57
CA GLU A 63 5.93 17.84 -2.12
C GLU A 63 6.30 19.28 -1.74
N ARG A 64 5.83 19.75 -0.57
CA ARG A 64 6.10 21.12 -0.10
C ARG A 64 7.61 21.41 0.04
N GLU A 65 8.41 20.38 0.28
CA GLU A 65 9.87 20.41 0.36
C GLU A 65 10.56 20.64 -1.00
N GLY A 66 9.80 20.77 -2.09
CA GLY A 66 10.33 21.03 -3.43
C GLY A 66 10.72 19.77 -4.20
N ARG A 67 10.31 18.58 -3.74
CA ARG A 67 10.51 17.32 -4.45
C ARG A 67 9.33 17.01 -5.35
N LEU A 68 9.59 16.31 -6.46
CA LEU A 68 8.57 15.77 -7.36
C LEU A 68 8.71 14.25 -7.36
N ARG A 69 7.64 13.54 -6.95
CA ARG A 69 7.61 12.08 -6.81
C ARG A 69 6.64 11.48 -7.83
N GLY A 70 6.93 10.28 -8.31
CA GLY A 70 6.06 9.53 -9.23
C GLY A 70 5.38 8.37 -8.53
N ILE A 71 4.13 8.07 -8.89
CA ILE A 71 3.41 6.84 -8.51
C ILE A 71 3.13 6.07 -9.79
N ARG A 72 3.63 4.83 -9.86
CA ARG A 72 3.45 3.92 -11.00
C ARG A 72 2.85 2.60 -10.56
N GLY A 73 1.71 2.23 -11.13
CA GLY A 73 1.02 0.99 -10.76
C GLY A 73 0.75 0.88 -9.23
N GLY A 74 0.43 2.01 -8.58
CA GLY A 74 0.21 2.08 -7.13
C GLY A 74 1.47 2.11 -6.26
N ARG A 75 2.67 2.13 -6.85
CA ARG A 75 3.94 2.19 -6.12
C ARG A 75 4.55 3.58 -6.18
N LEU A 76 4.87 4.15 -5.02
CA LEU A 76 5.66 5.37 -4.92
C LEU A 76 7.12 5.11 -5.34
N LEU A 77 7.61 5.91 -6.29
CA LEU A 77 9.01 5.90 -6.73
C LEU A 77 9.87 6.74 -5.77
N PRO A 78 11.16 6.40 -5.60
CA PRO A 78 12.08 7.14 -4.73
C PRO A 78 12.23 8.62 -5.11
#